data_AF-A0AAN9EEV4-F1
#
_entry.id   AF-A0AAN9EEV4-F1
#
_cell.length_a   1.000
_cell.length_b   1.000
_cell.length_c   1.000
_cell.angle_alpha   90.00
_cell.angle_beta   90.00
_cell.angle_gamma   90.00
#
_symmetry.space_group_name_H-M   'P 1'
#
loop_
_entity.id
_entity.type
_entity.pdbx_description
1 polymer ?
#
loop_
_entity_poly.entity_id
_entity_poly.type
_entity_poly.pdbx_seq_one_letter_code
_entity_poly.pdbx_strand_id
1 'polypeptide(L)'
;MICFCANLLKILAIHFHENYSSFDTWSLYSLNLKSISVNGVMLQIDPAIFATSSYRGALIDSGTTLAYLPEVAYDAFVDGVSFT
;
A
#
# COMPACT_ATOMS: atom_id res chain seq x y z
N MET A 1 -6.13 4.66 -4.03
CA MET A 1 -4.84 5.02 -4.67
C MET A 1 -3.80 4.95 -3.57
N ILE A 2 -2.89 3.99 -3.62
CA ILE A 2 -1.83 3.84 -2.62
C ILE A 2 -0.51 4.17 -3.29
N CYS A 3 0.27 5.08 -2.69
CA CYS A 3 1.40 5.74 -3.34
C CYS A 3 2.60 5.70 -2.40
N PHE A 4 3.68 4.97 -2.72
CA PHE A 4 4.84 4.85 -1.82
C PHE A 4 6.08 5.57 -2.37
N CYS A 5 6.72 6.39 -1.53
CA CYS A 5 8.05 6.95 -1.77
C CYS A 5 9.13 5.92 -1.40
N ALA A 6 10.22 5.85 -2.17
CA ALA A 6 11.32 4.90 -1.99
C ALA A 6 12.00 4.94 -0.59
N ASN A 7 11.82 6.02 0.19
CA ASN A 7 12.39 6.16 1.53
C ASN A 7 11.45 5.76 2.69
N LEU A 8 10.20 5.39 2.42
CA LEU A 8 9.24 4.98 3.46
C LEU A 8 9.19 3.45 3.66
N LEU A 9 10.05 2.68 3.00
CA LEU A 9 10.04 1.21 3.07
C LEU A 9 10.48 0.63 4.44
N LYS A 10 10.94 1.45 5.39
CA LYS A 10 11.42 0.96 6.70
C LYS A 10 10.37 1.00 7.82
N ILE A 11 9.23 1.66 7.63
CA ILE A 11 8.19 1.80 8.68
C ILE A 11 6.99 0.87 8.41
N LEU A 12 6.82 0.37 7.19
CA LEU A 12 5.74 -0.54 6.82
C LEU A 12 6.34 -1.82 6.22
N ALA A 13 6.18 -2.95 6.91
CA ALA A 13 6.39 -4.26 6.30
C ALA A 13 5.21 -4.54 5.36
N ILE A 14 5.30 -4.05 4.12
CA ILE A 14 4.32 -4.34 3.08
C ILE A 14 4.75 -5.59 2.33
N HIS A 15 3.89 -6.60 2.31
CA HIS A 15 4.14 -7.83 1.56
C HIS A 15 3.62 -7.67 0.13
N PHE A 16 4.54 -7.71 -0.84
CA PHE A 16 4.24 -7.57 -2.27
C PHE A 16 4.43 -8.90 -3.00
N HIS A 17 3.64 -9.14 -4.05
CA HIS A 17 3.86 -10.22 -5.02
C HIS A 17 4.07 -9.60 -6.41
N GLU A 18 5.18 -9.92 -7.07
CA GLU A 18 5.56 -9.35 -8.36
C GLU A 18 4.60 -9.81 -9.46
N ASN A 19 3.79 -8.89 -9.99
CA ASN A 19 3.15 -9.03 -11.30
C ASN A 19 3.24 -7.66 -11.97
N TYR A 20 4.23 -7.51 -12.85
CA TYR A 20 4.49 -6.25 -13.55
C TYR A 20 3.45 -6.02 -14.64
N SER A 21 2.73 -4.90 -14.56
CA SER A 21 1.97 -4.35 -15.67
C SER A 21 2.21 -2.84 -15.72
N SER A 22 2.88 -2.36 -16.76
CA SER A 22 3.06 -0.93 -17.02
C SER A 22 1.70 -0.31 -17.35
N PHE A 23 1.19 0.57 -16.49
CA PHE A 23 0.10 1.47 -16.87
C PHE A 23 0.71 2.57 -17.74
N ASP A 24 0.36 2.53 -19.02
CA ASP A 24 0.94 3.35 -20.07
C ASP A 24 0.48 4.82 -19.88
N THR A 25 1.28 5.61 -19.16
CA THR A 25 1.48 7.07 -19.34
C THR A 25 2.36 7.67 -18.23
N TRP A 26 2.36 7.12 -17.01
CA TRP A 26 3.21 7.58 -15.90
C TRP A 26 4.08 6.40 -15.43
N SER A 27 5.37 6.62 -15.18
CA SER A 27 6.35 5.60 -14.76
C SER A 27 6.12 5.07 -13.33
N LEU A 28 4.89 4.62 -13.06
CA LEU A 28 4.43 4.09 -11.78
C LEU A 28 4.58 2.57 -11.79
N TYR A 29 5.17 2.03 -10.73
CA TYR A 29 5.26 0.58 -10.57
C TYR A 29 4.03 0.09 -9.81
N SER A 30 3.21 -0.72 -10.48
CA SER A 30 2.03 -1.33 -9.86
C SER A 30 2.40 -2.61 -9.13
N LEU A 31 1.85 -2.78 -7.92
CA LEU A 31 2.04 -3.96 -7.11
C LEU A 31 0.70 -4.52 -6.63
N ASN A 32 0.68 -5.83 -6.40
CA ASN A 32 -0.42 -6.51 -5.75
C ASN A 32 -0.20 -6.49 -4.23
N LEU A 33 -0.87 -5.57 -3.54
CA LEU A 33 -0.84 -5.45 -2.09
C LEU A 33 -1.72 -6.52 -1.46
N LYS A 34 -1.17 -7.33 -0.55
CA LYS A 34 -1.90 -8.42 0.12
C LYS A 34 -2.34 -8.09 1.52
N SER A 35 -1.47 -7.46 2.30
CA SER A 35 -1.71 -7.14 3.70
C SER A 35 -0.82 -5.99 4.16
N ILE A 36 -1.20 -5.38 5.28
CA ILE A 36 -0.42 -4.39 6.00
C ILE A 36 -0.15 -4.95 7.39
N SER A 37 1.08 -4.83 7.86
CA SER A 37 1.46 -5.19 9.24
C SER A 37 2.09 -3.99 9.94
N VAL A 38 1.71 -3.78 11.20
CA VAL A 38 2.29 -2.77 12.10
C VAL A 38 2.98 -3.51 13.24
N ASN A 39 4.26 -3.20 13.47
CA ASN A 39 5.10 -3.86 14.49
C ASN A 39 5.03 -5.41 14.45
N GLY A 40 5.02 -5.97 13.23
CA GLY A 40 4.96 -7.41 13.00
C GLY A 40 3.56 -8.05 13.15
N VAL A 41 2.55 -7.27 13.57
CA VAL A 41 1.16 -7.74 13.68
C VAL A 41 0.40 -7.38 12.42
N MET A 42 -0.20 -8.39 11.77
CA MET A 42 -1.01 -8.20 10.57
C MET A 42 -2.36 -7.57 10.92
N LEU A 43 -2.69 -6.44 10.27
CA LEU A 43 -3.97 -5.76 10.44
C LEU A 43 -5.11 -6.58 9.82
N GLN A 44 -6.27 -6.60 10.49
CA GLN A 44 -7.46 -7.29 10.00
C GLN A 44 -8.23 -6.41 9.01
N ILE A 45 -7.72 -6.32 7.77
CA ILE A 45 -8.33 -5.56 6.67
C ILE A 45 -8.79 -6.54 5.60
N ASP A 46 -10.00 -6.38 5.07
CA ASP A 46 -10.48 -7.19 3.94
C ASP A 46 -9.54 -7.04 2.73
N PRO A 47 -8.92 -8.13 2.22
CA PRO A 47 -8.03 -8.06 1.06
C PRO A 47 -8.69 -7.47 -0.20
N ALA A 48 -10.02 -7.49 -0.31
CA ALA A 48 -10.75 -6.87 -1.41
C ALA A 48 -10.50 -5.35 -1.50
N ILE A 49 -10.18 -4.69 -0.39
CA ILE A 49 -9.79 -3.28 -0.33
C ILE A 49 -8.55 -3.01 -1.20
N PHE A 50 -7.64 -3.99 -1.28
CA PHE A 50 -6.39 -3.91 -2.04
C PHE A 50 -6.47 -4.50 -3.45
N ALA A 51 -7.63 -5.05 -3.85
CA ALA A 51 -7.78 -5.70 -5.14
C ALA A 51 -7.41 -4.78 -6.31
N THR A 52 -6.51 -5.28 -7.17
CA THR A 52 -6.05 -4.57 -8.36
C THR A 52 -7.13 -4.57 -9.46
N SER A 53 -7.39 -3.42 -10.04
CA SER A 53 -8.25 -3.19 -11.21
C SER A 53 -7.69 -2.02 -12.02
N SER A 54 -8.31 -1.68 -13.15
CA SER A 54 -7.87 -0.56 -14.00
C SER A 54 -7.78 0.80 -13.30
N TYR A 55 -8.44 0.97 -12.16
CA TYR A 55 -8.51 2.23 -11.40
C TYR A 55 -8.17 2.06 -9.90
N ARG A 56 -7.74 0.86 -9.48
CA ARG A 56 -7.52 0.54 -8.07
C ARG A 56 -6.32 -0.37 -7.92
N GLY A 57 -5.46 -0.11 -6.94
CA GLY A 57 -4.26 -0.90 -6.70
C GLY A 57 -3.24 -0.15 -5.85
N ALA A 58 -2.09 -0.79 -5.64
CA ALA A 58 -0.94 -0.18 -5.00
C ALA A 58 0.08 0.25 -6.06
N LEU A 59 0.57 1.48 -5.92
CA LEU A 59 1.50 2.12 -6.83
C LEU A 59 2.73 2.57 -6.04
N ILE A 60 3.91 2.38 -6.61
CA ILE A 60 5.12 3.05 -6.18
C ILE A 60 5.30 4.26 -7.09
N ASP A 61 5.39 5.43 -6.46
CA ASP A 61 5.56 6.71 -7.13
C ASP A 61 6.67 7.49 -6.41
N SER A 62 7.80 7.68 -7.09
CA SER A 62 8.90 8.49 -6.55
C SER A 62 8.54 9.97 -6.41
N GLY A 63 7.49 10.44 -7.11
CA GLY A 63 7.01 11.83 -7.04
C GLY A 63 6.15 12.13 -5.82
N THR A 64 5.78 11.13 -5.03
CA THR A 64 4.89 11.29 -3.88
C THR A 64 5.65 11.27 -2.55
N THR A 65 5.39 12.22 -1.66
CA THR A 65 6.03 12.29 -0.32
C THR A 65 5.35 11.41 0.73
N LEU A 66 4.01 11.26 0.67
CA LEU A 66 3.20 10.57 1.69
C LEU A 66 2.55 9.29 1.14
N ALA A 67 2.40 8.28 2.01
CA ALA A 67 1.56 7.13 1.68
C ALA A 67 0.08 7.50 1.80
N TYR A 68 -0.66 7.26 0.72
CA TYR A 68 -2.12 7.35 0.71
C TYR A 68 -2.70 5.95 0.90
N LEU A 69 -3.72 5.81 1.76
CA LEU A 69 -4.41 4.55 1.97
C LEU A 69 -5.91 4.75 1.70
N PRO A 70 -6.66 3.73 1.23
CA PRO A 70 -8.11 3.73 1.37
C PRO A 70 -8.49 4.00 2.83
N GLU A 71 -9.55 4.75 3.08
CA GLU A 71 -10.01 5.16 4.41
C GLU A 71 -10.01 4.00 5.43
N VAL A 72 -10.65 2.88 5.07
CA VAL A 72 -10.68 1.66 5.90
C VAL A 72 -9.28 1.14 6.29
N ALA A 73 -8.31 1.23 5.38
CA ALA A 73 -6.93 0.81 5.66
C ALA A 73 -6.13 1.88 6.42
N TYR A 74 -6.45 3.16 6.23
CA TYR A 74 -5.87 4.26 6.99
C TYR A 74 -6.28 4.17 8.46
N ASP A 75 -7.56 3.99 8.74
CA ASP A 75 -8.09 3.89 10.10
C ASP A 75 -7.47 2.70 10.83
N ALA A 76 -7.46 1.52 10.21
CA ALA A 76 -6.83 0.32 10.78
C ALA A 76 -5.32 0.51 11.03
N PHE A 77 -4.64 1.27 10.17
CA PHE A 77 -3.22 1.59 10.35
C PHE A 77 -2.99 2.54 11.52
N VAL A 78 -3.77 3.63 11.62
CA VAL A 78 -3.67 4.61 12.72
C VAL A 78 -3.98 3.94 14.06
N ASP A 79 -5.00 3.09 14.11
CA ASP A 79 -5.31 2.28 15.29
C ASP A 79 -4.12 1.38 15.64
N GLY A 80 -3.62 0.60 14.67
CA GLY A 80 -2.48 -0.30 14.89
C GLY A 80 -1.22 0.38 15.40
N VAL A 81 -0.96 1.62 14.96
CA VAL A 81 0.17 2.44 15.44
C VAL A 81 -0.10 3.04 16.82
N SER A 82 -1.34 3.45 17.11
CA SER A 82 -1.70 4.09 18.37
C SER A 82 -1.72 3.10 19.55
N PHE A 83 -1.87 1.80 19.27
CA PHE A 83 -1.82 0.73 20.28
C PHE A 83 -0.40 0.23 20.60
N THR A 84 0.65 0.83 20.04
CA THR A 84 2.07 0.49 20.28
C THR A 84 2.85 1.63 20.92
#